data_AF-A0A968RAB5-F1
#
_entry.id   AF-A0A968RAB5-F1
#
_cell.length_a   1.000
_cell.length_b   1.000
_cell.length_c   1.000
_cell.angle_alpha   90.00
_cell.angle_beta   90.00
_cell.angle_gamma   90.00
#
_symmetry.space_group_name_H-M   'P 1'
#
loop_
_entity.id
_entity.type
_entity.pdbx_description
1 polymer ?
#
loop_
_entity_poly.entity_id
_entity_poly.type
_entity_poly.pdbx_seq_one_letter_code
_entity_poly.pdbx_strand_id
1 'polypeptide(L)' 'EEGMKTLLAYSLQLVREGATTFEEVERVTFTDSGLEAELKAKRKQGLTCKTCHAELKPEMLDCPYCLTPRFLD' A
#
# COMPACT_ATOMS: atom_id res chain seq x y z
N GLU A 1 -23.54 24.06 -9.98
CA GLU A 1 -22.36 23.26 -10.40
C GLU A 1 -21.81 22.55 -9.17
N GLU A 2 -22.03 21.25 -9.02
CA GLU A 2 -21.27 20.48 -8.04
C GLU A 2 -20.48 19.42 -8.80
N GLY A 3 -19.29 19.83 -9.24
CA GLY A 3 -18.26 18.92 -9.73
C GLY A 3 -17.74 18.04 -8.59
N MET A 4 -17.12 16.92 -8.95
CA MET A 4 -16.54 16.00 -7.97
C MET A 4 -15.49 16.74 -7.12
N LYS A 5 -15.68 16.72 -5.79
CA LYS A 5 -14.70 17.19 -4.82
C LYS A 5 -13.79 16.03 -4.42
N THR A 6 -12.48 16.27 -4.31
CA THR A 6 -11.56 15.27 -3.78
C THR A 6 -11.82 15.05 -2.29
N LEU A 7 -11.51 13.85 -1.78
CA LEU A 7 -11.68 13.51 -0.37
C LEU A 7 -10.99 14.54 0.53
N LEU A 8 -9.73 14.89 0.23
CA LEU A 8 -8.97 15.90 0.99
C LEU A 8 -9.64 17.29 0.94
N ALA A 9 -10.09 17.74 -0.24
CA ALA A 9 -10.72 19.07 -0.37
C ALA A 9 -12.03 19.15 0.43
N TYR A 10 -12.82 18.07 0.42
CA TYR A 10 -14.04 17.99 1.20
C TYR A 10 -13.75 17.89 2.71
N SER A 11 -12.78 17.06 3.12
CA SER A 11 -12.37 16.93 4.51
C SER A 11 -11.85 18.25 5.10
N LEU A 12 -11.10 19.04 4.34
CA LEU A 12 -10.67 20.38 4.77
C LEU A 12 -11.84 21.38 4.87
N GLN A 13 -12.86 21.23 4.04
CA GLN A 13 -14.09 22.01 4.15
C GLN A 13 -14.81 21.70 5.48
N LEU A 14 -14.91 20.41 5.85
CA LEU A 14 -15.51 19.99 7.13
C LEU A 14 -14.77 20.55 8.35
N VAL A 15 -13.44 20.68 8.27
CA VAL A 15 -12.65 21.35 9.32
C VAL A 15 -13.02 22.82 9.43
N ARG A 16 -13.16 23.52 8.29
CA ARG A 16 -13.56 24.94 8.25
C ARG A 16 -14.97 25.15 8.81
N GLU A 17 -15.87 24.20 8.60
CA GLU A 17 -17.24 24.20 9.13
C GLU A 17 -17.29 23.78 10.62
N GLY A 18 -16.16 23.36 11.20
CA GLY A 18 -16.07 22.92 12.60
C GLY A 18 -16.66 21.53 12.85
N ALA A 19 -16.96 20.77 11.79
CA ALA A 19 -17.53 19.43 11.88
C ALA A 19 -16.48 18.35 12.22
N THR A 20 -15.19 18.64 12.01
CA THR A 20 -14.07 17.77 12.37
C THR A 20 -12.79 18.57 12.64
N THR A 21 -11.70 17.91 13.03
CA THR A 21 -10.40 18.54 13.34
C THR A 21 -9.35 18.22 12.28
N PHE A 22 -8.31 19.07 12.18
CA PHE A 22 -7.17 18.81 11.29
C PHE A 22 -6.48 17.47 11.62
N GLU A 23 -6.33 17.12 12.90
CA GLU A 23 -5.73 15.86 13.33
C GLU A 23 -6.55 14.64 12.88
N GLU A 24 -7.88 14.74 12.91
CA GLU A 24 -8.73 13.65 12.43
C GLU A 24 -8.65 13.52 10.91
N VAL A 25 -8.66 14.64 10.18
CA VAL A 25 -8.44 14.63 8.72
C VAL A 25 -7.09 14.03 8.37
N GLU A 26 -6.03 14.40 9.09
CA GLU A 26 -4.69 13.88 8.87
C GLU A 26 -4.67 12.34 9.03
N ARG A 27 -5.27 11.84 10.12
CA ARG A 27 -5.40 10.41 10.38
C ARG A 27 -6.16 9.68 9.27
N VAL A 28 -7.32 10.16 8.87
CA VAL A 28 -8.16 9.40 7.91
C VAL A 28 -7.73 9.55 6.46
N THR A 29 -7.08 10.66 6.10
CA THR A 29 -6.62 10.90 4.73
C THR A 29 -5.20 10.42 4.47
N PHE A 30 -4.32 10.48 5.46
CA PHE A 30 -2.91 10.09 5.31
C PHE A 30 -2.54 8.81 6.06
N THR A 31 -3.28 8.40 7.10
CA THR A 31 -3.00 7.16 7.85
C THR A 31 -3.99 6.02 7.56
N ASP A 32 -4.57 5.99 6.35
CA ASP A 32 -5.22 4.80 5.82
C ASP A 32 -4.17 3.67 5.65
N SER A 33 -3.86 3.10 6.80
CA SER A 33 -3.04 1.93 7.05
C SER A 33 -3.67 0.67 6.47
N GLY A 34 -4.86 0.77 5.88
CA GLY A 34 -5.44 -0.25 5.02
C GLY A 34 -4.52 -0.55 3.84
N LEU A 35 -4.04 0.48 3.12
CA LEU A 35 -3.13 0.27 2.00
C LEU A 35 -1.77 -0.28 2.44
N GLU A 36 -1.20 0.21 3.55
CA GLU A 36 0.06 -0.32 4.08
C GLU A 36 -0.10 -1.76 4.61
N ALA A 37 -1.22 -2.10 5.24
CA ALA A 37 -1.54 -3.46 5.69
C ALA A 37 -1.74 -4.40 4.49
N GLU A 38 -2.45 -3.95 3.46
CA GLU A 38 -2.64 -4.68 2.20
C GLU A 38 -1.31 -4.87 1.46
N LEU A 39 -0.45 -3.83 1.39
CA LEU A 39 0.89 -3.91 0.82
C LEU A 39 1.79 -4.84 1.64
N LYS A 40 1.71 -4.82 2.97
CA LYS A 40 2.48 -5.70 3.86
C LYS A 40 1.99 -7.15 3.80
N ALA A 41 0.68 -7.37 3.63
CA ALA A 41 0.08 -8.68 3.42
C ALA A 41 0.47 -9.23 2.03
N LYS A 42 0.42 -8.41 0.98
CA LYS A 42 0.92 -8.76 -0.36
C LYS A 42 2.43 -9.02 -0.37
N ARG A 43 3.25 -8.27 0.39
CA ARG A 43 4.69 -8.54 0.56
C ARG A 43 4.99 -9.90 1.21
N LYS A 44 4.06 -10.46 1.99
CA LYS A 44 4.18 -11.81 2.56
C LYS A 44 3.69 -12.92 1.62
N GLN A 45 2.92 -12.59 0.58
CA GLN A 45 2.41 -13.52 -0.41
C GLN A 45 3.29 -13.49 -1.67
N GLY A 46 4.45 -14.16 -1.63
CA GLY A 46 5.31 -14.24 -2.83
C GLY A 46 6.77 -14.52 -2.56
N LEU A 47 7.04 -15.41 -1.61
CA LEU A 47 8.38 -15.83 -1.20
C LEU A 47 8.68 -17.25 -1.66
N THR A 48 8.10 -17.72 -2.76
CA THR A 48 8.31 -19.07 -3.27
C THR A 48 8.78 -18.99 -4.70
N CYS A 49 9.92 -19.60 -5.01
CA CYS A 49 10.43 -19.65 -6.38
C CYS A 49 9.43 -20.39 -7.28
N LYS A 50 9.06 -19.80 -8.43
CA LYS A 50 8.13 -20.42 -9.39
C LYS A 50 8.67 -21.72 -10.01
N THR A 51 9.99 -21.89 -10.01
CA THR A 51 10.65 -23.03 -10.65
C THR A 51 10.94 -24.13 -9.62
N CYS A 52 11.69 -23.81 -8.57
CA CYS A 52 12.14 -24.82 -7.61
C CYS A 52 11.31 -24.86 -6.33
N HIS A 53 10.29 -23.99 -6.19
CA HIS A 53 9.41 -23.90 -5.03
C HIS A 53 10.13 -23.67 -3.69
N ALA A 54 11.40 -23.25 -3.73
CA ALA A 54 12.15 -22.91 -2.54
C ALA A 54 11.67 -21.58 -1.97
N GLU A 55 11.76 -21.45 -0.65
CA GLU A 55 11.51 -20.19 0.04
C GLU A 55 12.59 -19.16 -0.31
N LEU A 56 12.17 -18.00 -0.78
CA LEU A 56 12.99 -16.87 -1.19
C LEU A 56 12.85 -15.74 -0.19
N LYS A 57 13.91 -14.97 0.01
CA LYS A 57 13.82 -13.74 0.82
C LYS A 57 13.42 -12.53 -0.04
N PRO A 58 12.72 -11.54 0.52
CA PRO A 58 12.30 -10.34 -0.21
C PRO A 58 13.44 -9.61 -0.93
N GLU A 59 14.64 -9.62 -0.37
CA GLU A 59 15.85 -8.96 -0.89
C GLU A 59 16.53 -9.70 -2.06
N MET A 60 16.08 -10.91 -2.42
CA MET A 60 16.68 -11.70 -3.48
C MET A 60 16.16 -11.30 -4.87
N LEU A 61 17.08 -10.97 -5.78
CA LEU A 61 16.81 -10.67 -7.20
C LEU A 61 16.66 -11.97 -8.02
N ASP A 62 17.49 -12.97 -7.72
CA ASP A 62 17.49 -14.29 -8.34
C ASP A 62 17.32 -15.37 -7.28
N CYS A 63 16.72 -16.50 -7.68
CA CYS A 63 16.63 -17.66 -6.79
C CYS A 63 18.03 -18.23 -6.51
N PRO A 64 18.48 -18.36 -5.25
CA PRO A 64 19.81 -18.90 -4.95
C PRO A 64 19.94 -20.40 -5.26
N TYR A 65 18.83 -21.10 -5.46
CA TYR A 65 18.80 -22.55 -5.68
C TYR A 65 18.78 -22.93 -7.16
N CYS A 66 18.14 -22.13 -8.01
CA CYS A 66 17.98 -22.44 -9.44
C CYS A 66 18.27 -21.27 -10.37
N LEU A 67 18.77 -20.15 -9.83
CA LEU A 67 19.13 -18.92 -10.57
C LEU A 67 17.99 -18.36 -11.42
N THR A 68 16.74 -18.75 -11.14
CA THR A 68 15.58 -18.21 -11.84
C THR A 68 15.40 -16.76 -11.39
N PRO A 69 15.38 -15.79 -12.33
CA PRO A 69 15.16 -14.40 -12.01
C PRO A 69 13.75 -14.20 -11.47
N ARG A 70 13.63 -13.37 -10.45
CA ARG A 70 12.33 -13.09 -9.81
C ARG A 70 11.40 -12.31 -10.73
N PHE A 71 11.97 -11.43 -11.54
CA PHE A 71 11.27 -10.61 -12.53
C PHE A 71 11.76 -11.04 -13.91
N LEU A 72 10.91 -11.74 -14.65
CA LEU A 72 11.06 -11.93 -16.09
C LEU A 72 10.27 -10.76 -16.72
N ASP A 73 10.95 -9.86 -17.41
CA ASP A 73 10.31 -8.82 -18.25
C ASP A 73 9.71 -9.48 -19.51
#